data_AF-I7G227-F1
#
_entry.id   AF-I7G227-F1
#
_cell.length_a   1.000
_cell.length_b   1.000
_cell.length_c   1.000
_cell.angle_alpha   90.00
_cell.angle_beta   90.00
_cell.angle_gamma   90.00
#
_symmetry.space_group_name_H-M   'P 1'
#
loop_
_entity.id
_entity.type
_entity.pdbx_description
1 polymer ?
#
loop_
_entity_poly.entity_id
_entity_poly.type
_entity_poly.pdbx_seq_one_letter_code
_entity_poly.pdbx_strand_id
1 'polypeptide(L)'
;MEAVMNLYQEMMKHADPRIQGYPLMGSPLLMTSILLTYVYFVLSLGPRIMANRKPFQLRGFMIVYNFSLVAFSLYIVYEFLMSGWLSTYTWRCDPQD
;
A
#
# COMPACT_ATOMS: atom_id res chain seq x y z
N MET A 1 -21.84 0.06 18.31
CA MET A 1 -21.57 -0.52 16.97
C MET A 1 -22.29 0.24 15.88
N GLU A 2 -23.56 0.62 16.08
CA GLU A 2 -24.36 1.38 15.11
C GLU A 2 -23.75 2.73 14.71
N ALA A 3 -23.24 3.52 15.66
CA ALA A 3 -22.60 4.80 15.35
C ALA A 3 -21.37 4.67 14.42
N VAL A 4 -20.58 3.60 14.59
CA VAL A 4 -19.40 3.33 13.76
C VAL A 4 -19.81 2.89 12.36
N MET A 5 -20.84 2.05 12.26
CA MET A 5 -21.38 1.63 10.97
C MET A 5 -22.02 2.79 10.21
N ASN A 6 -22.73 3.69 10.90
CA ASN A 6 -23.32 4.88 10.30
C ASN A 6 -22.25 5.85 9.79
N LEU A 7 -21.18 6.08 10.56
CA LEU A 7 -20.04 6.88 10.12
C LEU A 7 -19.36 6.26 8.89
N TYR A 8 -19.16 4.94 8.89
CA TYR A 8 -18.58 4.23 7.76
C TYR A 8 -19.45 4.38 6.50
N GLN A 9 -20.76 4.23 6.63
CA GLN A 9 -21.67 4.40 5.49
C GLN A 9 -21.67 5.83 4.96
N GLU A 10 -21.62 6.85 5.82
CA GLU A 10 -21.49 8.24 5.36
C GLU A 10 -20.18 8.47 4.58
N MET A 11 -19.05 7.93 5.06
CA MET A 11 -17.76 8.06 4.37
C MET A 11 -17.76 7.34 3.02
N MET A 12 -18.36 6.15 2.96
CA MET A 12 -18.40 5.35 1.73
C MET A 12 -19.30 5.95 0.64
N LYS A 13 -20.25 6.84 0.97
CA LYS A 13 -21.05 7.55 -0.05
C LYS A 13 -20.20 8.44 -0.96
N HIS A 14 -19.04 8.90 -0.48
CA HIS A 14 -18.11 9.73 -1.24
C HIS A 14 -16.96 8.94 -1.87
N ALA A 15 -16.98 7.60 -1.76
CA ALA A 15 -15.96 6.77 -2.36
C ALA A 15 -16.08 6.72 -3.89
N ASP A 16 -14.95 6.71 -4.58
CA ASP A 16 -14.91 6.59 -6.03
C ASP A 16 -15.33 5.18 -6.46
N PRO A 17 -16.43 5.02 -7.24
CA PRO A 17 -16.89 3.71 -7.68
C PRO A 17 -15.90 3.00 -8.62
N ARG A 18 -15.00 3.73 -9.29
CA ARG A 18 -14.04 3.18 -10.26
C ARG A 18 -13.06 2.20 -9.63
N ILE A 19 -12.73 2.40 -8.35
CA ILE A 19 -11.75 1.57 -7.62
C ILE A 19 -12.38 0.44 -6.80
N GLN A 20 -13.71 0.30 -6.81
CA GLN A 20 -14.41 -0.66 -5.94
C GLN A 20 -14.01 -2.12 -6.19
N GLY A 21 -13.67 -2.47 -7.44
CA GLY A 21 -13.23 -3.82 -7.81
C GLY A 21 -11.75 -4.11 -7.52
N TYR A 22 -10.98 -3.13 -7.04
CA TYR A 22 -9.56 -3.30 -6.84
C TYR A 22 -9.27 -4.09 -5.56
N PRO A 23 -8.18 -4.89 -5.54
CA PRO A 23 -7.80 -5.63 -4.35
C PRO A 23 -7.55 -4.65 -3.19
N LEU A 24 -8.00 -5.04 -1.99
CA LEU A 24 -7.89 -4.27 -0.74
C LEU A 24 -8.70 -2.96 -0.67
N MET A 25 -9.46 -2.59 -1.71
CA MET A 25 -10.30 -1.37 -1.72
C MET A 25 -11.72 -1.57 -1.19
N GLY A 26 -12.17 -2.82 -0.99
CA GLY A 26 -13.55 -3.11 -0.58
C GLY A 26 -13.87 -2.79 0.89
N SER A 27 -12.91 -3.00 1.80
CA SER A 27 -13.08 -2.60 3.21
C SER A 27 -11.74 -2.27 3.88
N PRO A 28 -11.70 -1.30 4.80
CA PRO A 28 -10.47 -0.94 5.51
C PRO A 28 -10.04 -2.01 6.53
N LEU A 29 -10.95 -2.92 6.90
CA LEU A 29 -10.69 -3.97 7.89
C LEU A 29 -9.60 -4.95 7.42
N LEU A 30 -9.63 -5.34 6.14
CA LEU A 30 -8.64 -6.26 5.60
C LEU A 30 -7.24 -5.62 5.60
N MET A 31 -7.13 -4.38 5.11
CA MET A 31 -5.86 -3.64 5.09
C MET A 31 -5.29 -3.44 6.51
N THR A 32 -6.13 -3.00 7.45
CA THR A 32 -5.71 -2.80 8.85
C THR A 32 -5.28 -4.10 9.51
N SER A 33 -5.96 -5.22 9.24
CA SER A 33 -5.58 -6.53 9.80
C SER A 33 -4.19 -7.00 9.34
N ILE A 34 -3.85 -6.76 8.05
CA ILE A 34 -2.55 -7.08 7.47
C ILE A 34 -1.46 -6.25 8.14
N LEU A 35 -1.68 -4.94 8.27
CA LEU A 35 -0.72 -4.03 8.92
C LEU A 35 -0.50 -4.37 10.39
N LEU A 36 -1.56 -4.65 11.15
CA LEU A 36 -1.45 -5.04 12.55
C LEU A 36 -0.66 -6.34 12.71
N THR A 37 -0.91 -7.30 11.83
CA THR A 37 -0.18 -8.57 11.82
C THR A 37 1.30 -8.36 11.46
N TYR A 38 1.59 -7.51 10.47
CA TYR A 38 2.96 -7.13 10.12
C TYR A 38 3.69 -6.47 11.30
N VAL A 39 3.09 -5.49 11.95
CA VAL A 39 3.70 -4.79 13.10
C VAL A 39 3.94 -5.75 14.26
N TYR A 40 2.96 -6.58 14.59
CA TYR A 40 3.12 -7.62 15.62
C TYR A 40 4.25 -8.60 15.28
N PHE A 41 4.33 -9.01 14.01
CA PHE A 41 5.36 -9.92 13.53
C PHE A 41 6.75 -9.30 13.65
N VAL A 42 6.95 -8.07 13.18
CA VAL A 42 8.28 -7.44 13.15
C VAL A 42 8.75 -7.02 14.54
N LEU A 43 7.86 -6.54 15.41
CA LEU A 43 8.26 -6.01 16.71
C LEU A 43 8.36 -7.07 17.81
N SER A 44 7.49 -8.09 17.79
CA SER A 44 7.39 -9.05 18.89
C SER A 44 7.79 -10.46 18.45
N LEU A 45 7.07 -11.04 17.49
CA LEU A 45 7.22 -12.45 17.16
C LEU A 45 8.56 -12.75 16.47
N GLY A 46 8.93 -11.95 15.48
CA GLY A 46 10.16 -12.09 14.71
C GLY A 46 11.42 -12.04 15.58
N PRO A 47 11.64 -10.99 16.39
CA PRO A 47 12.80 -10.91 17.28
C PRO A 47 12.86 -12.06 18.28
N ARG A 48 11.72 -12.51 18.83
CA ARG A 48 11.66 -13.66 19.74
C ARG A 48 12.09 -14.96 19.07
N ILE A 49 11.66 -15.21 17.83
CA ILE A 49 12.06 -16.40 17.06
C ILE A 49 13.55 -16.32 16.67
N MET A 50 14.06 -15.13 16.37
CA MET A 50 15.44 -14.91 15.95
C MET A 50 16.44 -14.81 17.10
N ALA A 51 15.99 -14.64 18.35
CA ALA A 51 16.86 -14.43 19.52
C ALA A 51 17.92 -15.54 19.71
N ASN A 52 17.58 -16.79 19.39
CA ASN A 52 18.49 -17.94 19.53
C ASN A 52 18.96 -18.49 18.18
N ARG A 53 18.83 -17.74 17.08
CA ARG A 53 19.19 -18.19 15.73
C ARG A 53 20.21 -17.25 15.10
N LYS A 54 21.11 -17.80 14.29
CA LYS A 54 22.04 -17.02 13.48
C LYS A 54 21.27 -16.24 12.40
N PRO A 55 21.74 -15.03 12.01
CA PRO A 55 21.09 -14.24 10.97
C PRO A 55 21.10 -14.98 9.63
N PHE A 56 19.99 -14.87 8.89
CA PHE A 56 19.85 -15.47 7.57
C PHE A 56 20.71 -14.73 6.54
N GLN A 57 21.44 -15.48 5.70
CA GLN A 57 22.15 -14.89 4.57
C GLN A 57 21.21 -14.74 3.36
N LEU A 58 20.56 -13.58 3.27
CA LEU A 58 19.58 -13.26 2.21
C LEU A 58 20.16 -12.37 1.11
N ARG A 59 21.49 -12.35 0.92
CA ARG A 59 22.16 -11.40 0.02
C ARG A 59 21.63 -11.46 -1.42
N GLY A 60 21.53 -12.65 -2.01
CA GLY A 60 21.00 -12.82 -3.37
C GLY A 60 19.55 -12.36 -3.50
N PHE A 61 18.71 -12.72 -2.54
CA PHE A 61 17.30 -12.30 -2.49
C PHE A 61 17.17 -10.78 -2.36
N MET A 62 17.97 -10.13 -1.50
CA MET A 62 17.97 -8.67 -1.35
C MET A 62 18.40 -7.94 -2.63
N ILE A 63 19.34 -8.49 -3.40
CA ILE A 63 19.75 -7.90 -4.68
C ILE A 63 18.58 -7.92 -5.67
N VAL A 64 17.93 -9.09 -5.84
CA VAL A 64 16.77 -9.23 -6.73
C VAL A 64 15.62 -8.32 -6.28
N TYR A 65 15.32 -8.29 -4.98
CA TYR A 65 14.28 -7.45 -4.41
C TYR A 65 14.50 -5.97 -4.70
N ASN A 66 15.71 -5.44 -4.42
CA ASN A 66 16.02 -4.04 -4.66
C ASN A 66 16.02 -3.69 -6.16
N PHE A 67 16.50 -4.58 -7.02
CA PHE A 67 16.44 -4.37 -8.47
C PHE A 67 15.00 -4.29 -8.98
N SER A 68 14.15 -5.22 -8.55
CA SER A 68 12.72 -5.21 -8.87
C SER A 68 12.04 -3.93 -8.37
N LEU A 69 12.38 -3.48 -7.16
CA LEU A 69 11.90 -2.21 -6.60
C LEU A 69 12.23 -1.02 -7.51
N VAL A 70 13.48 -0.89 -7.95
CA VAL A 70 13.89 0.20 -8.86
C VAL A 70 13.11 0.11 -10.18
N ALA A 71 12.97 -1.08 -10.76
CA ALA A 71 12.21 -1.26 -11.99
C ALA A 71 10.72 -0.88 -11.82
N PHE A 72 10.09 -1.29 -10.73
CA PHE A 72 8.70 -0.92 -10.43
C PHE A 72 8.55 0.57 -10.15
N SER A 73 9.47 1.20 -9.43
CA SER A 73 9.45 2.64 -9.21
C SER A 73 9.57 3.41 -10.53
N LEU A 74 10.44 2.98 -11.45
CA LEU A 74 10.54 3.59 -12.78
C LEU A 74 9.24 3.45 -13.56
N TYR A 75 8.61 2.27 -13.53
CA TYR A 75 7.31 2.04 -14.16
C TYR A 75 6.22 2.95 -13.59
N ILE A 76 6.10 3.04 -12.26
CA ILE A 76 5.13 3.89 -11.59
C ILE A 76 5.34 5.36 -11.96
N VAL A 77 6.59 5.83 -11.97
CA VAL A 77 6.93 7.20 -12.39
C VAL A 77 6.50 7.44 -13.84
N TYR A 78 6.79 6.51 -14.75
CA TYR A 78 6.37 6.61 -16.14
C TYR A 78 4.85 6.71 -16.29
N GLU A 79 4.10 5.82 -15.63
CA GLU A 79 2.62 5.83 -15.65
C GLU A 79 2.06 7.14 -15.09
N PHE A 80 2.60 7.65 -13.97
CA PHE A 80 2.17 8.94 -13.42
C PHE A 80 2.47 10.08 -14.39
N LEU A 81 3.65 10.10 -14.99
CA LEU A 81 4.03 11.13 -15.97
C LEU A 81 3.09 11.14 -17.17
N MET A 82 2.76 9.98 -17.71
CA MET A 82 1.87 9.86 -18.87
C MET A 82 0.39 10.09 -18.53
N SER A 83 -0.04 9.71 -17.33
CA SER A 83 -1.45 9.82 -16.89
C SER A 83 -1.92 11.25 -16.64
N GLY A 84 -1.01 12.22 -16.57
CA GLY A 84 -1.42 13.62 -16.47
C GLY A 84 -0.27 14.61 -16.32
N TRP A 85 0.77 14.27 -15.55
CA TRP A 85 1.82 15.23 -15.18
C TRP A 85 2.59 15.82 -16.38
N LEU A 86 2.81 15.08 -17.47
CA LEU A 86 3.45 15.59 -18.69
C LEU A 86 2.47 15.94 -19.81
N SER A 87 1.21 15.55 -19.71
CA SER A 87 0.23 15.68 -20.80
C SER A 87 -0.75 16.82 -20.54
N THR A 88 -1.53 16.73 -19.46
CA THR A 88 -2.69 17.59 -19.21
C THR A 88 -2.54 18.50 -17.99
N TYR A 89 -1.68 18.17 -17.04
CA TYR A 89 -1.57 18.88 -15.77
C TYR A 89 -0.74 20.16 -15.89
N THR A 90 -1.19 21.21 -15.20
CA THR A 90 -0.57 22.54 -15.21
C THR A 90 0.43 22.75 -14.07
N TRP A 91 0.65 21.71 -13.24
CA TRP A 91 1.53 21.71 -12.06
C TRP A 91 1.09 22.76 -11.02
N ARG A 92 -0.23 23.03 -10.96
CA ARG A 92 -0.84 24.00 -10.04
C ARG A 92 -2.05 23.37 -9.34
N CYS A 93 -3.25 23.87 -9.62
CA CYS A 93 -4.49 23.31 -9.12
C CYS A 93 -5.10 22.50 -10.25
N ASP A 94 -4.79 21.20 -10.27
CA ASP A 94 -5.33 20.25 -11.22
C ASP A 94 -6.42 19.43 -10.50
N PRO A 95 -7.68 19.47 -10.95
CA PRO A 95 -8.76 18.73 -10.33
C PRO A 95 -8.59 17.22 -10.54
N GLN A 96 -9.32 16.42 -9.76
CA GLN A 96 -9.43 14.99 -10.02
C GLN A 96 -10.40 14.76 -11.18
N ASP A 97 -9.95 14.04 -12.20
CA ASP A 97 -10.76 13.60 -13.34
C ASP A 97 -11.74 12.47 -12.96
#